data_AF-A0AA50DI63-F1
#
_entry.id   AF-A0AA50DI63-F1
#
_cell.length_a   1.000
_cell.length_b   1.000
_cell.length_c   1.000
_cell.angle_alpha   90.00
_cell.angle_beta   90.00
_cell.angle_gamma   90.00
#
_symmetry.space_group_name_H-M   'P 1'
#
loop_
_entity.id
_entity.type
_entity.pdbx_description
1 polymer ?
#
loop_
_entity_poly.entity_id
_entity_poly.type
_entity_poly.pdbx_seq_one_letter_code
_entity_poly.pdbx_strand_id
1 'polypeptide(L)' 'MCDIADEAFEREEWERTLALKNRQLPDPPSPVCRNGDCGEPSQPGASYCCPECRKDDELHQWAAKQRRVA' A
#
# COMPACT_ATOMS: atom_id res chain seq x y z
N MET A 1 30.09 -11.66 -26.44
CA MET A 1 29.40 -10.68 -27.30
C MET A 1 28.00 -10.60 -26.71
N CYS A 2 27.65 -9.52 -26.01
CA CYS A 2 26.26 -9.35 -25.57
C CYS A 2 25.40 -9.17 -26.81
N ASP A 3 24.27 -9.85 -26.84
CA ASP A 3 23.26 -9.63 -27.86
C ASP A 3 22.12 -8.76 -27.31
N ILE A 4 21.13 -8.51 -28.16
CA ILE A 4 19.99 -7.66 -27.83
C ILE A 4 19.16 -8.26 -26.68
N ALA A 5 19.19 -9.59 -26.50
CA ALA A 5 18.47 -10.24 -25.41
C ALA A 5 19.18 -10.01 -24.07
N ASP A 6 20.52 -10.06 -24.07
CA ASP A 6 21.32 -9.76 -22.87
C ASP A 6 21.07 -8.31 -22.39
N GLU A 7 21.12 -7.33 -23.29
CA GLU A 7 20.87 -5.92 -22.95
C GLU A 7 19.44 -5.67 -22.45
N ALA A 8 18.45 -6.35 -23.04
CA ALA A 8 17.06 -6.25 -22.61
C ALA A 8 16.87 -6.84 -21.20
N PHE A 9 17.51 -7.98 -20.91
CA PHE A 9 17.46 -8.62 -19.61
C PHE A 9 18.10 -7.75 -18.52
N GLU A 10 19.30 -7.21 -18.78
CA GLU A 10 19.98 -6.30 -17.84
C GLU A 10 19.14 -5.07 -17.51
N ARG A 11 18.45 -4.53 -18.52
CA ARG A 11 17.54 -3.40 -18.33
C ARG A 11 16.35 -3.76 -17.46
N GLU A 12 15.72 -4.92 -17.68
CA GLU A 12 14.60 -5.38 -16.87
C GLU A 12 15.02 -5.61 -15.41
N GLU A 13 16.18 -6.25 -15.17
CA GLU A 13 16.71 -6.44 -13.83
C GLU A 13 16.99 -5.11 -13.13
N TRP A 14 17.55 -4.14 -13.86
CA TRP A 14 17.80 -2.81 -13.33
C TRP A 14 16.50 -2.08 -12.96
N GLU A 15 15.51 -2.07 -13.84
CA GLU A 15 14.19 -1.46 -13.60
C GLU A 15 13.48 -2.12 -12.40
N ARG A 16 13.52 -3.46 -12.31
CA ARG A 16 12.98 -4.22 -11.17
C ARG A 16 13.68 -3.86 -9.86
N THR A 17 15.01 -3.80 -9.87
CA THR A 17 15.81 -3.47 -8.69
C THR A 17 15.53 -2.04 -8.22
N LEU A 18 15.41 -1.10 -9.16
CA LEU A 18 15.07 0.28 -8.86
C LEU A 18 13.67 0.38 -8.25
N ALA A 19 12.68 -0.32 -8.81
CA ALA A 19 11.32 -0.35 -8.28
C ALA A 19 11.27 -0.92 -6.85
N LEU A 20 12.01 -2.00 -6.57
CA LEU A 20 12.09 -2.57 -5.23
C LEU A 20 12.76 -1.63 -4.22
N LYS A 21 13.82 -0.91 -4.63
CA LYS A 21 14.50 0.07 -3.77
C LYS A 21 13.62 1.27 -3.44
N ASN A 22 12.82 1.73 -4.40
CA ASN A 22 11.98 2.92 -4.26
C ASN A 22 10.56 2.63 -3.75
N ARG A 23 10.23 1.37 -3.46
CA ARG A 23 8.89 1.04 -2.97
C ARG A 23 8.66 1.72 -1.61
N GLN A 24 7.52 2.39 -1.46
CA GLN A 24 7.08 2.86 -0.16
C GLN A 24 6.73 1.66 0.71
N LEU A 25 7.35 1.56 1.88
CA LEU A 25 6.98 0.56 2.86
C LEU A 25 5.62 0.91 3.46
N PRO A 26 4.75 -0.08 3.73
CA PRO A 26 3.49 0.19 4.40
C PRO A 26 3.75 0.77 5.79
N ASP A 27 2.87 1.67 6.21
CA ASP A 27 2.93 2.23 7.56
C ASP A 27 2.84 1.11 8.62
N PRO A 28 3.49 1.30 9.78
CA PRO A 28 3.34 0.37 10.88
C PRO A 28 1.87 0.28 11.34
N PRO A 29 1.46 -0.88 11.90
CA PRO A 29 0.13 -1.06 12.46
C PRO A 29 -0.17 -0.01 13.55
N SER A 30 -1.33 0.64 13.46
CA SER A 30 -1.77 1.61 14.46
C SER A 30 -2.31 0.89 15.70
N PRO A 31 -1.97 1.32 16.93
CA PRO A 31 -2.53 0.74 18.15
C PRO A 31 -4.03 1.04 18.33
N VAL A 32 -4.54 2.09 17.67
CA VAL A 32 -5.96 2.48 17.68
C VAL A 32 -6.54 2.30 16.29
N CYS A 33 -7.81 1.89 16.21
CA CYS A 33 -8.50 1.67 14.95
C CYS A 33 -8.45 2.92 14.06
N ARG A 34 -8.02 2.76 12.81
CA ARG A 34 -7.98 3.83 11.81
C ARG A 34 -9.35 4.21 11.24
N ASN A 35 -10.39 3.43 11.51
CA ASN A 35 -11.75 3.84 11.21
C ASN A 35 -12.09 5.00 12.15
N GLY A 36 -12.10 6.22 11.62
CA GLY A 36 -12.01 7.47 12.39
C GLY A 36 -13.01 7.61 13.54
N ASP A 37 -14.19 6.99 13.41
CA ASP A 37 -15.28 7.07 14.38
C ASP A 37 -15.29 5.92 15.41
N CYS A 38 -14.46 4.88 15.22
CA CYS A 38 -14.51 3.68 16.06
C CYS A 38 -13.81 3.86 17.41
N GLY A 39 -12.56 4.36 17.41
CA GLY A 39 -11.79 4.60 18.64
C GLY A 39 -11.39 3.35 19.45
N GLU A 40 -11.78 2.14 19.02
CA GLU A 40 -11.40 0.88 19.67
C GLU A 40 -9.92 0.53 19.44
N PRO A 41 -9.30 -0.26 20.34
CA PRO A 41 -7.95 -0.77 20.11
C PRO A 41 -7.90 -1.67 18.88
N SER A 42 -6.83 -1.53 18.10
CA SER A 42 -6.59 -2.40 16.94
C SER A 42 -6.25 -3.84 17.37
N GLN A 43 -6.55 -4.79 16.49
CA GLN A 43 -6.06 -6.16 16.67
C GLN A 43 -4.52 -6.21 16.54
N PRO A 44 -3.84 -7.16 17.21
CA PRO A 44 -2.39 -7.32 17.09
C PRO A 44 -1.94 -7.45 15.63
N GLY A 45 -1.02 -6.58 15.20
CA GLY A 45 -0.51 -6.56 13.82
C GLY A 45 -1.46 -5.93 12.78
N ALA A 46 -2.63 -5.45 13.19
CA ALA A 46 -3.57 -4.73 12.35
C ALA A 46 -3.68 -3.26 12.76
N SER A 47 -4.29 -2.45 11.90
CA SER A 47 -4.65 -1.05 12.20
C SER A 47 -6.16 -0.87 12.45
N TYR A 48 -6.88 -1.98 12.65
CA TYR A 48 -8.34 -1.99 12.79
C TYR A 48 -8.76 -2.97 13.89
N CYS A 49 -9.86 -2.67 14.57
CA CYS A 49 -10.44 -3.56 15.59
C CYS A 49 -11.18 -4.76 14.97
N CYS A 50 -11.69 -4.62 13.75
CA CYS A 50 -12.44 -5.66 13.04
C CYS A 50 -12.39 -5.48 11.51
N PRO A 51 -12.78 -6.51 10.72
CA PRO A 51 -12.81 -6.44 9.26
C PRO A 51 -13.77 -5.38 8.69
N GLU A 52 -14.88 -5.12 9.36
CA GLU A 52 -15.86 -4.11 8.92
C GLU A 52 -15.27 -2.70 8.97
N CYS A 53 -14.58 -2.35 10.07
CA CYS A 53 -13.91 -1.07 10.20
C CYS A 53 -12.82 -0.84 9.15
N ARG A 54 -12.13 -1.92 8.72
CA ARG A 54 -11.19 -1.82 7.59
C ARG A 54 -11.92 -1.47 6.29
N LYS A 55 -13.03 -2.16 6.02
CA LYS A 55 -13.80 -2.00 4.79
C LYS A 55 -14.40 -0.59 4.68
N ASP A 56 -14.88 -0.05 5.80
CA ASP A 56 -15.42 1.31 5.87
C ASP A 56 -14.33 2.35 5.56
N ASP A 57 -13.14 2.23 6.17
CA ASP A 57 -12.02 3.11 5.88
C ASP A 57 -11.55 3.00 4.42
N GLU A 58 -11.42 1.78 3.88
CA GLU A 58 -11.08 1.55 2.47
C GLU A 58 -12.08 2.22 1.52
N LEU A 59 -13.38 2.12 1.80
CA LEU A 59 -14.43 2.77 1.03
C LEU A 59 -14.34 4.30 1.13
N HIS A 60 -14.08 4.83 2.33
CA HIS A 60 -13.91 6.27 2.55
C HIS A 60 -12.70 6.81 1.77
N GLN A 61 -11.57 6.12 1.83
CA GLN A 61 -10.36 6.48 1.08
C GLN A 61 -10.59 6.42 -0.44
N TRP A 62 -11.31 5.41 -0.92
CA TRP A 62 -11.68 5.32 -2.34
C TRP A 62 -12.55 6.50 -2.76
N ALA A 63 -13.61 6.80 -1.99
CA ALA A 63 -14.50 7.92 -2.27
C ALA A 63 -13.75 9.26 -2.26
N ALA A 64 -12.82 9.46 -1.31
CA ALA A 64 -11.99 10.65 -1.26
C ALA A 64 -11.08 10.80 -2.50
N LYS A 65 -10.53 9.70 -3.02
CA LYS A 65 -9.75 9.69 -4.27
C LYS A 65 -10.62 10.06 -5.47
N GLN A 66 -11.84 9.52 -5.56
CA GLN A 66 -12.77 9.83 -6.66
C GLN A 66 -13.23 11.29 -6.64
N ARG A 67 -13.51 11.86 -5.45
CA ARG A 67 -13.90 13.27 -5.31
C ARG A 67 -12.83 14.25 -5.80
N ARG A 68 -11.55 13.88 -5.77
CA ARG A 68 -10.44 14.71 -6.27
C ARG A 68 -10.33 14.73 -7.79
N VAL A 69 -11.11 13.91 -8.50
CA VAL A 69 -11.11 13.80 -9.96
C VAL A 69 -12.20 14.67 -10.61
N ALA A 70 -13.11 15.27 -9.81
CA ALA A 70 -14.21 16.11 -10.27
C ALA A 70 -13.83 17.60 -10.35
#